data_AF-A0A498D6X8-F1
#
_entry.id   AF-A0A498D6X8-F1
#
_cell.length_a   1.000
_cell.length_b   1.000
_cell.length_c   1.000
_cell.angle_alpha   90.00
_cell.angle_beta   90.00
_cell.angle_gamma   90.00
#
_symmetry.space_group_name_H-M   'P 1'
#
loop_
_entity.id
_entity.type
_entity.pdbx_description
1 polymer ?
#
loop_
_entity_poly.entity_id
_entity_poly.type
_entity_poly.pdbx_seq_one_letter_code
_entity_poly.pdbx_strand_id
1 'polypeptide(L)' 'MTIVWAVLIGAAVNYVLTSMGGETFVMSDALIFAVLLAGMAILLGDFALKDKSE' A
#
# COMPACT_ATOMS: atom_id res chain seq x y z
N MET A 1 -0.12 15.14 -1.24
CA MET A 1 -0.47 14.54 -2.54
C MET A 1 -0.20 13.03 -2.55
N THR A 2 1.01 12.59 -2.24
CA THR A 2 1.39 11.15 -2.22
C THR A 2 0.59 10.29 -1.23
N ILE A 3 0.27 10.80 -0.04
CA ILE A 3 -0.50 10.04 0.98
C ILE A 3 -1.94 9.77 0.51
N VAL A 4 -2.62 10.77 -0.06
CA VAL A 4 -3.98 10.60 -0.60
C VAL A 4 -3.98 9.53 -1.68
N TRP A 5 -2.99 9.57 -2.58
CA TRP A 5 -2.82 8.55 -3.62
C TRP A 5 -2.48 7.17 -3.05
N ALA A 6 -1.64 7.08 -2.02
CA ALA A 6 -1.32 5.81 -1.37
C ALA A 6 -2.58 5.15 -0.78
N VAL A 7 -3.45 5.94 -0.15
CA VAL A 7 -4.72 5.46 0.39
C VAL A 7 -5.68 5.03 -0.73
N LEU A 8 -5.83 5.83 -1.78
CA LEU A 8 -6.73 5.51 -2.89
C LEU A 8 -6.27 4.25 -3.66
N ILE A 9 -4.98 4.15 -3.97
CA ILE A 9 -4.41 2.99 -4.67
C ILE A 9 -4.45 1.76 -3.76
N GLY A 10 -4.07 1.89 -2.49
CA GLY A 10 -4.13 0.81 -1.51
C GLY A 10 -5.55 0.27 -1.34
N ALA A 11 -6.55 1.15 -1.27
CA ALA A 11 -7.95 0.75 -1.19
C ALA A 11 -8.45 0.05 -2.47
N ALA A 12 -8.06 0.55 -3.65
CA ALA A 12 -8.41 -0.08 -4.93
C ALA A 12 -7.79 -1.48 -5.06
N VAL A 13 -6.51 -1.64 -4.68
CA VAL A 13 -5.83 -2.94 -4.69
C VAL A 13 -6.48 -3.89 -3.67
N ASN A 14 -6.73 -3.44 -2.44
CA ASN A 14 -7.38 -4.26 -1.42
C ASN A 14 -8.76 -4.72 -1.88
N TYR A 15 -9.55 -3.84 -2.50
CA TYR A 15 -10.85 -4.19 -3.07
C TYR A 15 -10.74 -5.33 -4.10
N VAL A 16 -9.77 -5.27 -5.01
CA VAL A 16 -9.56 -6.34 -5.99
C VAL A 16 -9.17 -7.64 -5.30
N LEU A 17 -8.24 -7.61 -4.34
CA LEU A 17 -7.79 -8.79 -3.60
C LEU A 17 -8.94 -9.45 -2.82
N THR A 18 -9.71 -8.64 -2.09
CA THR A 18 -10.89 -9.11 -1.35
C THR A 18 -11.95 -9.66 -2.31
N SER A 19 -12.14 -9.02 -3.48
CA SER A 19 -13.07 -9.50 -4.51
C SER A 19 -12.62 -10.83 -5.13
N MET A 20 -11.32 -11.07 -5.28
CA MET A 20 -10.78 -12.35 -5.75
C MET A 20 -10.92 -13.46 -4.68
N GLY A 21 -10.85 -13.08 -3.41
CA GLY A 21 -11.08 -13.97 -2.28
C GLY A 21 -12.56 -14.31 -2.03
N GLY A 22 -13.49 -13.60 -2.67
CA GLY A 22 -14.93 -13.74 -2.43
C GLY A 22 -15.37 -13.22 -1.05
N GLU A 23 -14.56 -12.39 -0.42
CA GLU A 23 -14.80 -11.82 0.90
C GLU A 23 -15.50 -10.45 0.81
N THR A 24 -16.00 -9.94 1.94
CA THR A 24 -16.63 -8.61 1.98
C THR A 24 -15.56 -7.54 2.15
N PHE A 25 -15.64 -6.47 1.35
CA PHE A 25 -14.72 -5.34 1.49
C PHE A 25 -14.94 -4.59 2.81
N VAL A 26 -13.88 -4.47 3.60
CA VAL A 26 -13.86 -3.70 4.85
C VAL A 26 -12.88 -2.54 4.71
N MET A 27 -13.36 -1.32 4.99
CA MET A 27 -12.58 -0.09 4.84
C MET A 27 -11.38 -0.02 5.81
N SER A 28 -11.52 -0.55 7.04
CA SER A 28 -10.41 -0.59 8.00
C SER A 28 -9.22 -1.39 7.46
N ASP A 29 -9.52 -2.50 6.81
CA ASP A 29 -8.49 -3.44 6.32
C ASP A 29 -7.75 -2.82 5.13
N ALA A 30 -8.48 -2.12 4.26
CA ALA A 30 -7.90 -1.33 3.18
C ALA A 30 -6.95 -0.23 3.68
N LEU A 31 -7.30 0.45 4.78
CA LEU A 31 -6.43 1.48 5.37
C LEU A 31 -5.17 0.88 6.00
N ILE A 32 -5.31 -0.24 6.71
CA ILE A 32 -4.16 -0.98 7.27
C ILE A 32 -3.24 -1.46 6.14
N PHE A 33 -3.83 -2.04 5.08
CA PHE A 33 -3.10 -2.48 3.90
C PHE A 33 -2.33 -1.33 3.23
N ALA A 34 -2.97 -0.15 3.06
CA ALA A 34 -2.32 1.02 2.47
C ALA A 34 -1.13 1.51 3.31
N VAL A 35 -1.24 1.50 4.64
CA VAL A 35 -0.13 1.85 5.54
C VAL A 35 1.04 0.88 5.41
N LEU A 36 0.75 -0.43 5.39
CA LEU A 36 1.77 -1.46 5.21
C LEU A 36 2.49 -1.32 3.87
N LEU A 37 1.74 -1.14 2.78
CA LEU A 37 2.29 -0.99 1.45
C LEU A 37 3.16 0.26 1.34
N ALA A 38 2.71 1.38 1.90
CA ALA A 38 3.49 2.62 1.94
C ALA A 38 4.78 2.46 2.77
N GLY A 39 4.69 1.81 3.93
CA GLY A 39 5.87 1.48 4.75
C GLY A 39 6.88 0.63 4.00
N MET A 40 6.41 -0.41 3.30
CA MET A 40 7.28 -1.27 2.46
C MET A 40 7.91 -0.50 1.31
N ALA A 41 7.16 0.38 0.64
CA ALA A 41 7.69 1.18 -0.47
C ALA A 41 8.80 2.13 0.00
N ILE A 42 8.64 2.74 1.17
CA ILE A 42 9.67 3.60 1.78
C ILE A 42 10.90 2.78 2.17
N LEU A 43 10.71 1.64 2.84
CA LEU A 43 11.83 0.76 3.20
C LEU A 43 12.59 0.28 1.96
N LEU A 44 11.89 -0.15 0.92
CA LEU A 44 12.52 -0.58 -0.32
C LEU A 44 13.21 0.58 -1.03
N GLY A 45 12.55 1.73 -1.15
CA GLY A 45 13.09 2.89 -1.86
C GLY A 45 14.28 3.53 -1.16
N ASP A 46 14.15 3.87 0.12
CA ASP A 46 15.15 4.64 0.86
C ASP A 46 16.21 3.78 1.55
N PHE A 47 15.92 2.51 1.85
CA PHE A 47 16.83 1.65 2.61
C PHE A 47 17.42 0.50 1.80
N ALA A 48 16.65 -0.14 0.91
CA ALA A 48 17.13 -1.29 0.14
C ALA A 48 17.70 -0.95 -1.24
N LEU A 49 17.07 -0.02 -1.96
CA LEU A 49 17.38 0.32 -3.35
C LEU A 49 18.14 1.64 -3.51
N LYS A 50 18.29 2.41 -2.43
CA LYS A 50 19.05 3.66 -2.46
C LYS A 50 20.54 3.35 -2.49
N ASP A 51 21.12 3.45 -3.68
CA ASP A 51 22.56 3.29 -3.86
C ASP A 51 23.33 4.42 -3.16
N LYS A 52 24.45 4.10 -2.51
CA LYS A 52 25.33 5.05 -1.79
C LYS A 52 26.15 5.93 -2.74
N SER A 53 25.60 6.32 -3.88
CA SER A 53 26.25 7.31 -4.74
C SER A 53 25.91 8.73 -4.28
N GLU A 54 26.12 8.98 -2.98
CA GLU A 54 26.58 10.23 -2.40
C GLU A 54 27.44 9.89 -1.16
#